data_AF-A0A977KSA3-F1
#
_entry.id   AF-A0A977KSA3-F1
#
_cell.length_a   1.000
_cell.length_b   1.000
_cell.length_c   1.000
_cell.angle_alpha   90.00
_cell.angle_beta   90.00
_cell.angle_gamma   90.00
#
_symmetry.space_group_name_H-M   'P 1'
#
loop_
_entity.id
_entity.type
_entity.pdbx_description
1 polymer ?
#
loop_
_entity_poly.entity_id
_entity_poly.type
_entity_poly.pdbx_seq_one_letter_code
_entity_poly.pdbx_strand_id
1 'polypeptide(L)'
;MDEYLHGYKDSGTIREEVAQTVWHYFLKTPLLILFLQALVVLIFILWSGNRRFGQAIPVTPAIRNNSEVYIRALASVLEKAESVEFVVNYLSQAEQKQLRSQLGLGDQALPQEALLTVWEKQTQQSNLSLRSLLNSQKIPRNNIELKHWLEQWQFVQKISRD
;
A
#
# COMPACT_ATOMS: atom_id res chain seq x y z
N MET A 1 -8.89 -73.48 -60.00
CA MET A 1 -7.48 -73.81 -59.77
C MET A 1 -6.70 -72.85 -60.65
N ASP A 2 -6.53 -71.60 -60.22
CA ASP A 2 -5.66 -71.11 -59.14
C ASP A 2 -4.19 -71.12 -59.56
N GLU A 3 -3.73 -69.99 -60.10
CA GLU A 3 -2.31 -69.64 -60.06
C GLU A 3 -2.18 -68.11 -60.03
N TYR A 4 -2.40 -67.60 -58.82
CA TYR A 4 -1.89 -66.31 -58.38
C TYR A 4 -0.39 -66.21 -58.70
N LEU A 5 0.01 -65.33 -59.63
CA LEU A 5 1.39 -64.84 -59.67
C LEU A 5 1.42 -63.32 -59.57
N HIS A 6 1.30 -62.95 -58.31
CA HIS A 6 1.47 -61.66 -57.69
C HIS A 6 2.66 -60.84 -58.23
N GLY A 7 2.36 -59.68 -58.79
CA GLY A 7 3.24 -58.50 -58.71
C GLY A 7 3.24 -57.90 -57.30
N TYR A 8 3.28 -58.74 -56.26
CA TYR A 8 3.32 -58.30 -54.88
C TYR A 8 4.78 -57.98 -54.58
N LYS A 9 5.14 -56.73 -54.82
CA LYS A 9 6.39 -56.18 -54.29
C LYS A 9 6.32 -56.37 -52.78
N ASP A 10 7.33 -57.03 -52.22
CA ASP A 10 7.34 -57.38 -50.80
C ASP A 10 7.12 -56.10 -49.98
N SER A 11 6.24 -56.20 -48.98
CA SER A 11 5.91 -55.09 -48.09
C SER A 11 7.15 -54.49 -47.42
N GLY A 12 8.22 -55.29 -47.26
CA GLY A 12 9.55 -54.82 -46.85
C GLY A 12 10.19 -53.88 -47.87
N THR A 13 10.21 -54.23 -49.16
CA THR A 13 10.79 -53.39 -50.23
C THR A 13 9.98 -52.12 -50.48
N ILE A 14 8.65 -52.18 -50.38
CA ILE A 14 7.80 -50.98 -50.47
C ILE A 14 8.09 -50.02 -49.32
N ARG A 15 8.25 -50.54 -48.08
CA ARG A 15 8.55 -49.70 -46.92
C ARG A 15 9.93 -49.08 -46.99
N GLU A 16 10.94 -49.82 -47.44
CA GLU A 16 12.29 -49.27 -47.61
C GLU A 16 12.35 -48.18 -48.67
N GLU A 17 11.70 -48.36 -49.82
CA GLU A 17 11.67 -47.35 -50.88
C GLU A 17 10.85 -46.11 -50.48
N VAL A 18 9.70 -46.31 -49.81
CA VAL A 18 8.90 -45.19 -49.30
C VAL A 18 9.66 -44.44 -48.20
N ALA A 19 10.34 -45.15 -47.29
CA ALA A 19 11.19 -44.55 -46.27
C ALA A 19 12.32 -43.73 -46.91
N GLN A 20 13.04 -44.29 -47.88
CA GLN A 20 14.08 -43.57 -48.61
C GLN A 20 13.51 -42.36 -49.37
N THR A 21 12.32 -42.48 -49.96
CA THR A 21 11.65 -41.39 -50.68
C THR A 21 11.23 -40.26 -49.74
N VAL A 22 10.69 -40.56 -48.55
CA VAL A 22 10.33 -39.51 -47.58
C VAL A 22 11.57 -38.84 -47.01
N TRP A 23 12.62 -39.59 -46.66
CA TRP A 23 13.88 -39.01 -46.20
C TRP A 23 14.51 -38.13 -47.28
N HIS A 24 14.56 -38.62 -48.53
CA HIS A 24 15.08 -37.86 -49.66
C HIS A 24 14.23 -36.61 -49.98
N TYR A 25 12.91 -36.69 -49.80
CA TYR A 25 12.02 -35.54 -49.89
C TYR A 25 12.34 -34.51 -48.80
N PHE A 26 12.51 -34.91 -47.54
CA PHE A 26 12.92 -34.00 -46.46
C PHE A 26 14.29 -33.33 -46.70
N LEU A 27 15.24 -34.04 -47.31
CA LEU A 27 16.56 -33.53 -47.68
C LEU A 27 16.51 -32.54 -48.86
N LYS A 28 15.60 -32.74 -49.82
CA LYS A 28 15.51 -31.91 -51.04
C LYS A 28 14.54 -30.72 -50.90
N THR A 29 13.67 -30.74 -49.89
CA THR A 29 12.62 -29.73 -49.71
C THR A 29 13.11 -28.59 -48.81
N PRO A 30 12.82 -27.31 -49.13
CA PRO A 30 13.20 -26.15 -48.31
C PRO A 30 12.61 -26.13 -46.89
N LEU A 31 11.81 -27.14 -46.52
CA LEU A 31 11.28 -27.36 -45.18
C LEU A 31 12.39 -27.51 -44.13
N LEU A 32 13.52 -28.13 -44.46
CA LEU A 32 14.64 -28.31 -43.52
C LEU A 32 15.24 -26.93 -43.16
N ILE A 33 15.43 -26.06 -44.15
CA ILE A 33 15.91 -24.69 -43.93
C ILE A 33 14.93 -23.90 -43.06
N LEU A 34 13.63 -24.04 -43.33
CA LEU A 34 12.57 -23.37 -42.58
C LEU A 34 12.49 -23.88 -41.13
N PHE A 35 12.68 -25.18 -40.90
CA PHE A 35 12.77 -25.79 -39.58
C PHE A 35 14.00 -25.31 -38.81
N LEU A 36 15.18 -25.26 -39.46
CA LEU A 36 16.40 -24.74 -38.87
C LEU A 36 16.23 -23.27 -38.45
N GLN A 37 15.60 -22.46 -39.32
CA GLN A 37 15.30 -21.06 -39.03
C GLN A 37 14.36 -20.93 -37.82
N ALA A 38 13.31 -21.75 -37.73
CA ALA A 38 12.40 -21.77 -36.59
C ALA A 38 13.12 -22.15 -35.29
N LEU A 39 14.05 -23.11 -35.34
CA LEU A 39 14.87 -23.54 -34.20
C LEU A 39 15.78 -22.41 -33.69
N VAL A 40 16.41 -21.65 -34.60
CA VAL A 40 17.22 -20.47 -34.25
C VAL A 40 16.35 -19.40 -33.57
N VAL A 41 15.18 -19.09 -34.13
CA VAL A 41 14.24 -18.13 -33.53
C VAL A 41 13.79 -18.58 -32.13
N LEU A 42 13.50 -19.87 -31.95
CA LEU A 42 13.14 -20.43 -30.66
C LEU A 42 14.26 -20.25 -29.62
N ILE A 43 15.52 -20.50 -30.00
CA ILE A 43 16.68 -20.28 -29.13
C ILE A 43 16.78 -18.81 -28.73
N PHE A 44 16.59 -17.87 -29.67
CA PHE A 44 16.59 -16.43 -29.36
C PHE A 44 15.45 -16.04 -28.41
N ILE A 45 14.25 -16.61 -28.58
CA ILE A 45 13.11 -16.37 -27.69
C ILE A 45 13.38 -16.93 -26.29
N LEU A 46 13.92 -18.15 -26.19
CA LEU A 46 14.29 -18.74 -24.92
C LEU A 46 15.40 -17.93 -24.25
N TRP A 47 16.41 -17.49 -24.99
CA TRP A 47 17.49 -16.66 -24.46
C TRP A 47 17.01 -15.27 -24.04
N SER A 48 16.13 -14.64 -24.83
CA SER A 48 15.53 -13.33 -24.53
C SER A 48 14.55 -13.39 -23.35
N GLY A 49 13.69 -14.41 -23.31
CA GLY A 49 12.76 -14.68 -22.22
C GLY A 49 13.47 -15.01 -20.91
N ASN A 50 14.59 -15.74 -20.98
CA ASN A 50 15.41 -16.06 -19.82
C ASN A 50 16.34 -14.89 -19.39
N ARG A 51 16.47 -13.84 -20.21
CA ARG A 51 17.17 -12.59 -19.87
C ARG A 51 16.25 -11.55 -19.21
N ARG A 52 14.93 -11.79 -19.12
CA ARG A 52 13.97 -10.86 -18.51
C ARG A 52 14.04 -10.74 -16.97
N PHE A 53 15.01 -11.41 -16.35
CA PHE A 53 15.46 -11.07 -15.00
C PHE A 53 16.87 -10.48 -15.09
N GLY A 54 16.98 -9.25 -15.62
CA GLY A 54 18.06 -8.38 -15.17
C GLY A 54 18.04 -8.35 -13.63
N GLN A 55 19.22 -8.34 -13.00
CA GLN A 55 19.37 -8.48 -11.55
C GLN A 55 18.29 -7.68 -10.82
N ALA A 56 17.52 -8.36 -9.95
CA ALA A 56 16.52 -7.71 -9.14
C ALA A 56 17.20 -6.56 -8.40
N ILE A 57 16.89 -5.33 -8.79
CA ILE A 57 17.36 -4.14 -8.08
C ILE A 57 16.74 -4.28 -6.68
N PRO A 58 17.54 -4.49 -5.62
CA PRO A 58 16.98 -4.59 -4.29
C PRO A 58 16.31 -3.25 -4.00
N VAL A 59 14.99 -3.27 -3.82
CA VAL A 59 14.26 -2.12 -3.28
C VAL A 59 14.79 -1.94 -1.87
N THR A 60 15.68 -0.97 -1.68
CA THR A 60 16.11 -0.57 -0.35
C THR A 60 14.85 -0.20 0.44
N PRO A 61 14.54 -0.92 1.53
CA PRO A 61 13.38 -0.56 2.33
C PRO A 61 13.58 0.87 2.82
N ALA A 62 12.60 1.73 2.57
CA ALA A 62 12.62 3.10 3.06
C ALA A 62 12.87 3.07 4.56
N ILE A 63 13.92 3.78 4.99
CA ILE A 63 14.31 3.87 6.39
C ILE A 63 13.11 4.41 7.18
N ARG A 64 12.60 3.62 8.12
CA ARG A 64 11.42 3.91 8.97
C ARG A 64 11.55 5.20 9.80
N ASN A 65 12.73 5.82 9.79
CA ASN A 65 13.03 7.09 10.46
C ASN A 65 12.44 8.34 9.74
N ASN A 66 11.55 8.13 8.77
CA ASN A 66 10.87 9.21 8.06
C ASN A 66 9.67 9.78 8.83
N SER A 67 9.19 9.12 9.89
CA SER A 67 8.04 9.66 10.65
C SER A 67 8.43 10.98 11.32
N GLU A 68 9.59 11.07 11.96
CA GLU A 68 10.05 12.31 12.60
C GLU A 68 10.33 13.41 11.57
N VAL A 69 11.00 13.06 10.47
CA VAL A 69 11.30 14.01 9.38
C VAL A 69 10.02 14.54 8.75
N TYR A 70 9.04 13.66 8.51
CA TYR A 70 7.73 14.02 7.98
C TYR A 70 6.94 14.88 8.97
N ILE A 71 6.88 14.50 10.25
CA ILE A 71 6.23 15.28 11.31
C ILE A 71 6.87 16.67 11.40
N ARG A 72 8.20 16.76 11.36
CA ARG A 72 8.95 18.02 11.41
C ARG A 72 8.70 18.88 10.17
N ALA A 73 8.66 18.27 8.99
CA ALA A 73 8.36 18.97 7.74
C ALA A 73 6.91 19.49 7.71
N LEU A 74 5.96 18.70 8.20
CA LEU A 74 4.57 19.14 8.31
C LEU A 74 4.41 20.25 9.35
N ALA A 75 5.07 20.12 10.51
CA ALA A 75 5.07 21.14 11.55
C ALA A 75 5.65 22.46 11.05
N SER A 76 6.75 22.43 10.31
CA SER A 76 7.35 23.65 9.74
C SER A 76 6.49 24.30 8.67
N VAL A 77 5.74 23.53 7.89
CA VAL A 77 4.75 24.05 6.93
C VAL A 77 3.58 24.72 7.66
N LEU A 78 3.06 24.10 8.72
CA LEU A 78 1.95 24.64 9.53
C LEU A 78 2.35 25.91 10.29
N GLU A 79 3.57 25.95 10.83
CA GLU A 79 4.16 27.11 11.49
C GLU A 79 4.34 28.26 10.49
N LYS A 80 4.93 27.99 9.32
CA LYS A 80 5.18 29.00 8.29
C LYS A 80 3.89 29.55 7.66
N ALA A 81 2.82 28.77 7.67
CA ALA A 81 1.50 29.20 7.21
C ALA A 81 0.73 30.02 8.27
N GLU A 82 1.31 30.33 9.44
CA GLU A 82 0.66 30.99 10.58
C GLU A 82 -0.70 30.36 10.95
N SER A 83 -0.83 29.07 10.68
CA SER A 83 -2.11 28.34 10.74
C SER A 83 -2.45 27.88 12.16
N VAL A 84 -2.20 28.74 13.16
CA VAL A 84 -2.46 28.45 14.58
C VAL A 84 -3.93 28.07 14.79
N GLU A 85 -4.85 28.77 14.13
CA GLU A 85 -6.29 28.47 14.19
C GLU A 85 -6.63 27.06 13.69
N PHE A 86 -5.97 26.60 12.61
CA PHE A 86 -6.17 25.25 12.07
C PHE A 86 -5.66 24.19 13.06
N VAL A 87 -4.47 24.41 13.62
CA VAL A 87 -3.89 23.49 14.61
C VAL A 87 -4.77 23.41 15.86
N VAL A 88 -5.24 24.55 16.38
CA VAL A 88 -6.14 24.58 17.54
C VAL A 88 -7.44 23.85 17.24
N ASN A 89 -8.05 24.10 16.09
CA ASN A 89 -9.31 23.47 15.74
C ASN A 89 -9.17 21.94 15.69
N TYR A 90 -8.15 21.45 14.97
CA TYR A 90 -7.90 20.02 14.87
C TYR A 90 -7.56 19.39 16.23
N LEU A 91 -6.72 20.06 17.02
CA LEU A 91 -6.28 19.55 18.32
C LEU A 91 -7.42 19.56 19.34
N SER A 92 -8.24 20.61 19.37
CA SER A 92 -9.40 20.70 20.27
C SER A 92 -10.41 19.57 20.03
N GLN A 93 -10.59 19.15 18.77
CA GLN A 93 -11.46 18.02 18.43
C GLN A 93 -10.88 16.69 18.89
N ALA A 94 -9.57 16.49 18.70
CA ALA A 94 -8.87 15.29 19.16
C ALA A 94 -8.89 15.18 20.70
N GLU A 95 -8.62 16.27 21.40
CA GLU A 95 -8.66 16.39 22.85
C GLU A 95 -10.07 16.09 23.40
N GLN A 96 -11.12 16.65 22.79
CA GLN A 96 -12.50 16.34 23.13
C GLN A 96 -12.86 14.88 22.89
N LYS A 97 -12.34 14.25 21.83
CA LYS A 97 -12.54 12.83 21.57
C LYS A 97 -11.84 11.97 22.62
N GLN A 98 -10.61 12.31 23.00
CA GLN A 98 -9.88 11.61 24.04
C GLN A 98 -10.58 11.73 25.39
N LEU A 99 -11.02 12.94 25.77
CA LEU A 99 -11.76 13.16 27.02
C LEU A 99 -13.06 12.35 27.06
N ARG A 100 -13.83 12.31 25.97
CA ARG A 100 -15.03 11.47 25.85
C ARG A 100 -14.73 9.99 26.05
N SER A 101 -13.63 9.51 25.45
CA SER A 101 -13.19 8.13 25.63
C SER A 101 -12.81 7.82 27.08
N GLN A 102 -12.15 8.75 27.77
CA GLN A 102 -11.78 8.60 29.18
C GLN A 102 -13.00 8.60 30.11
N LEU A 103 -14.01 9.44 29.80
CA LEU A 103 -15.28 9.51 30.53
C LEU A 103 -16.23 8.34 30.20
N GLY A 104 -15.83 7.40 29.33
CA GLY A 104 -16.65 6.23 28.95
C GLY A 104 -17.87 6.56 28.09
N LEU A 105 -17.93 7.75 27.48
CA LEU A 105 -19.09 8.27 26.75
C LEU A 105 -19.16 7.78 25.27
N GLY A 106 -18.20 6.97 24.84
CA GLY A 106 -18.13 6.47 23.46
C GLY A 106 -17.81 7.54 22.42
N ASP A 107 -17.91 7.19 21.13
CA ASP A 107 -17.57 8.07 19.99
C ASP A 107 -18.74 8.95 19.53
N GLN A 108 -19.89 8.92 20.21
CA GLN A 108 -21.03 9.76 19.88
C GLN A 108 -20.70 11.24 20.14
N ALA A 109 -21.12 12.11 19.22
CA ALA A 109 -21.00 13.56 19.37
C ALA A 109 -21.98 14.02 20.46
N LEU A 110 -21.48 14.21 21.68
CA LEU A 110 -22.27 14.79 22.77
C LEU A 110 -22.18 16.32 22.73
N PRO A 111 -23.27 17.02 23.10
CA PRO A 111 -23.21 18.46 23.29
C PRO A 111 -22.22 18.82 24.41
N GLN A 112 -21.52 19.94 24.23
CA GLN A 112 -20.49 20.44 25.15
C GLN A 112 -20.96 20.52 26.61
N GLU A 113 -22.22 20.92 26.82
CA GLU A 113 -22.89 20.96 28.14
C GLU A 113 -22.92 19.59 28.82
N ALA A 114 -23.21 18.51 28.06
CA ALA A 114 -23.23 17.15 28.60
C ALA A 114 -21.82 16.70 29.02
N LEU A 115 -20.79 17.07 28.26
CA LEU A 115 -19.40 16.77 28.62
C LEU A 115 -18.98 17.44 29.93
N LEU A 116 -19.38 18.70 30.13
CA LEU A 116 -19.09 19.45 31.36
C LEU A 116 -19.74 18.80 32.58
N THR A 117 -21.02 18.37 32.46
CA THR A 117 -21.73 17.72 33.57
C THR A 117 -21.15 16.36 33.94
N VAL A 118 -20.75 15.55 32.95
CA VAL A 118 -20.15 14.24 33.19
C VAL A 118 -18.76 14.38 33.80
N TRP A 119 -17.96 15.33 33.30
CA TRP A 119 -16.65 15.62 33.84
C TRP A 119 -16.74 16.08 35.30
N GLU A 120 -17.60 17.05 35.61
CA GLU A 120 -17.81 17.55 36.97
C GLU A 120 -18.27 16.44 37.94
N LYS A 121 -19.15 15.55 37.46
CA LYS A 121 -19.63 14.41 38.25
C LYS A 121 -18.53 13.38 38.54
N GLN A 122 -17.56 13.21 37.62
CA GLN A 122 -16.51 12.20 37.73
C GLN A 122 -15.26 12.72 38.46
N THR A 123 -14.87 13.98 38.24
CA THR A 123 -13.66 14.58 38.82
C THR A 123 -13.93 15.40 40.09
N GLN A 124 -15.20 15.66 40.43
CA GLN A 124 -15.64 16.54 41.53
C GLN A 124 -14.99 17.94 41.52
N GLN A 125 -14.45 18.36 40.37
CA GLN A 125 -13.69 19.60 40.21
C GLN A 125 -14.49 20.61 39.37
N SER A 126 -14.19 21.90 39.54
CA SER A 126 -14.96 22.97 38.90
C SER A 126 -14.86 22.91 37.37
N ASN A 127 -16.01 22.82 36.71
CA ASN A 127 -16.15 22.78 35.24
C ASN A 127 -15.64 24.05 34.53
N LEU A 128 -15.31 25.11 35.28
CA LEU A 128 -14.90 26.41 34.75
C LEU A 128 -13.61 26.34 33.93
N SER A 129 -12.66 25.50 34.35
CA SER A 129 -11.40 25.28 33.62
C SER A 129 -11.64 24.63 32.26
N LEU A 130 -12.42 23.53 32.25
CA LEU A 130 -12.77 22.82 31.02
C LEU A 130 -13.66 23.66 30.09
N ARG A 131 -14.61 24.39 30.65
CA ARG A 131 -15.49 25.30 29.90
C ARG A 131 -14.69 26.42 29.21
N SER A 132 -13.66 26.92 29.86
CA SER A 132 -12.79 27.95 29.28
C SER A 132 -11.97 27.45 28.09
N LEU A 133 -11.58 26.17 28.12
CA LEU A 133 -10.81 25.50 27.05
C LEU A 133 -11.67 25.09 25.85
N LEU A 134 -12.92 24.72 26.10
CA LEU A 134 -13.88 24.33 25.07
C LEU A 134 -14.56 25.53 24.41
N ASN A 135 -14.41 26.75 24.95
CA ASN A 135 -15.03 27.94 24.38
C ASN A 135 -14.23 28.44 23.16
N SER A 136 -14.87 28.41 21.98
CA SER A 136 -14.31 28.86 20.70
C SER A 136 -13.96 30.35 20.63
N GLN A 137 -14.37 31.17 21.61
CA GLN A 137 -14.01 32.59 21.66
C GLN A 137 -12.59 32.86 22.19
N LYS A 138 -11.96 31.88 22.88
CA LYS A 138 -10.61 32.00 23.43
C LYS A 138 -9.62 31.08 22.70
N ILE A 139 -9.68 31.09 21.36
CA ILE A 139 -8.71 30.40 20.53
C ILE A 139 -7.36 31.15 20.61
N PRO A 140 -6.26 30.47 20.96
CA PRO A 140 -4.94 31.10 20.97
C PRO A 140 -4.56 31.51 19.55
N ARG A 141 -4.03 32.73 19.41
CA ARG A 141 -3.67 33.32 18.11
C ARG A 141 -2.18 33.24 17.80
N ASN A 142 -1.37 32.95 18.81
CA ASN A 142 0.08 32.88 18.71
C ASN A 142 0.60 31.60 19.39
N ASN A 143 1.81 31.17 19.02
CA ASN A 143 2.50 30.00 19.57
C ASN A 143 2.65 30.05 21.10
N ILE A 144 2.82 31.24 21.68
CA ILE A 144 2.92 31.42 23.15
C ILE A 144 1.58 31.09 23.82
N GLU A 145 0.48 31.61 23.28
CA GLU A 145 -0.86 31.34 23.79
C GLU A 145 -1.25 29.87 23.55
N LEU A 146 -0.85 29.31 22.40
CA LEU A 146 -1.07 27.90 22.07
C LEU A 146 -0.40 26.98 23.08
N LYS A 147 0.85 27.30 23.47
CA LYS A 147 1.58 26.54 24.49
C LYS A 147 0.85 26.58 25.83
N HIS A 148 0.40 27.75 26.29
CA HIS A 148 -0.34 27.85 27.55
C HIS A 148 -1.69 27.13 27.49
N TRP A 149 -2.38 27.20 26.36
CA TRP A 149 -3.62 26.46 26.14
C TRP A 149 -3.39 24.94 26.21
N LEU A 150 -2.29 24.45 25.62
CA LEU A 150 -1.87 23.05 25.73
C LEU A 150 -1.56 22.61 27.15
N GLU A 151 -0.84 23.44 27.92
CA GLU A 151 -0.53 23.17 29.34
C GLU A 151 -1.81 23.01 30.17
N GLN A 152 -2.83 23.83 29.91
CA GLN A 152 -4.13 23.72 30.57
C GLN A 152 -4.88 22.43 30.20
N TRP A 153 -4.81 21.99 28.93
CA TRP A 153 -5.37 20.70 28.52
C TRP A 153 -4.66 19.52 29.20
N GLN A 154 -3.34 19.56 29.32
CA GLN A 154 -2.58 18.53 30.03
C GLN A 154 -2.98 18.44 31.51
N PHE A 155 -3.24 19.57 32.16
CA PHE A 155 -3.72 19.59 33.53
C PHE A 155 -5.09 18.91 33.67
N VAL A 156 -6.02 19.20 32.77
CA VAL A 156 -7.35 18.56 32.74
C VAL A 156 -7.25 17.06 32.49
N GLN A 157 -6.42 16.64 31.54
CA GLN A 157 -6.21 15.21 31.25
C GLN A 157 -5.61 14.45 32.43
N LYS A 158 -4.72 15.09 33.20
CA LYS A 158 -4.13 14.48 34.39
C LYS A 158 -5.20 14.21 35.44
N ILE A 159 -6.09 15.18 35.67
CA ILE A 159 -7.20 15.07 36.61
C ILE A 159 -8.19 13.98 36.19
N SER A 160 -8.51 13.84 34.89
CA SER A 160 -9.45 12.82 34.43
C SER A 160 -8.90 11.40 34.41
N ARG A 161 -7.59 11.23 34.64
CA ARG A 161 -6.89 9.93 34.64
C ARG A 161 -6.69 9.36 36.05
N ASP A 162 -6.66 10.23 37.06
CA ASP A 162 -6.55 9.88 38.48
C ASP A 162 -7.94 9.57 39.08
#